data_AF-A0A5B2Z670-F1
#
_entry.id   AF-A0A5B2Z670-F1
#
_cell.length_a   1.000
_cell.length_b   1.000
_cell.length_c   1.000
_cell.angle_alpha   90.00
_cell.angle_beta   90.00
_cell.angle_gamma   90.00
#
_symmetry.space_group_name_H-M   'P 1'
#
loop_
_entity.id
_entity.type
_entity.pdbx_description
1 polymer ?
#
loop_
_entity_poly.entity_id
_entity_poly.type
_entity_poly.pdbx_seq_one_letter_code
_entity_poly.pdbx_strand_id
1 'polypeptide(L)' 'MLTKQDLFEFLQKHYNKEFSKEEIINRFSTSQADEILIEKMLSEIEVEFTYLRKPLNATCKGGTVYFKWNSFEET' A
#
# COMPACT_ATOMS: atom_id res chain seq x y z
N MET A 1 -3.08 -9.34 14.76
CA MET A 1 -3.11 -7.86 14.65
C MET A 1 -2.40 -7.53 13.37
N LEU A 2 -3.03 -6.78 12.47
CA LEU A 2 -2.44 -6.43 11.18
C LEU A 2 -1.22 -5.53 11.39
N THR A 3 -0.14 -5.80 10.66
CA THR A 3 1.11 -5.04 10.69
C THR A 3 1.42 -4.46 9.30
N LYS A 4 2.33 -3.47 9.24
CA LYS A 4 2.85 -2.97 7.96
C LYS A 4 3.46 -4.07 7.09
N GLN A 5 4.10 -5.05 7.73
CA GLN A 5 4.72 -6.18 7.03
C GLN A 5 3.68 -7.02 6.29
N ASP A 6 2.50 -7.25 6.88
CA ASP A 6 1.41 -7.98 6.24
C ASP A 6 0.92 -7.28 4.96
N LEU A 7 0.86 -5.94 4.98
CA LEU A 7 0.50 -5.13 3.81
C LEU A 7 1.58 -5.23 2.71
N PHE A 8 2.85 -5.22 3.08
CA PHE A 8 3.95 -5.42 2.12
C PHE A 8 3.94 -6.80 1.50
N GLU A 9 3.79 -7.84 2.30
CA GLU A 9 3.74 -9.22 1.82
C GLU A 9 2.55 -9.43 0.88
N PHE A 10 1.41 -8.81 1.18
CA PHE A 10 0.26 -8.79 0.29
C PHE A 10 0.60 -8.15 -1.07
N LEU A 11 1.15 -6.94 -1.08
CA LEU A 11 1.51 -6.22 -2.30
C LEU A 11 2.61 -6.94 -3.09
N GLN A 12 3.60 -7.51 -2.41
CA GLN A 12 4.67 -8.32 -3.00
C GLN A 12 4.13 -9.60 -3.65
N LYS A 13 3.23 -10.32 -2.96
CA LYS A 13 2.59 -11.53 -3.50
C LYS A 13 1.75 -11.23 -4.74
N HIS A 14 1.21 -10.02 -4.83
CA HIS A 14 0.47 -9.51 -5.97
C HIS A 14 1.33 -8.59 -6.83
N TYR A 15 2.52 -9.06 -7.17
CA TYR A 15 3.47 -8.36 -8.03
C TYR A 15 2.84 -7.81 -9.32
N ASN A 16 3.22 -6.59 -9.70
CA ASN A 16 2.70 -5.86 -10.85
C ASN A 16 1.18 -5.59 -10.86
N LYS A 17 0.46 -5.95 -9.79
CA LYS A 17 -0.94 -5.60 -9.62
C LYS A 17 -1.04 -4.32 -8.78
N GLU A 18 -1.96 -3.47 -9.19
CA GLU A 18 -2.29 -2.23 -8.52
C GLU A 18 -3.53 -2.45 -7.65
N PHE A 19 -3.53 -1.85 -6.46
CA PHE A 19 -4.65 -1.85 -5.52
C PHE A 19 -4.91 -0.43 -5.04
N SER A 20 -6.17 -0.02 -5.04
CA SER A 20 -6.57 1.24 -4.42
C SER A 20 -6.41 1.18 -2.90
N LYS A 21 -6.23 2.34 -2.27
CA LYS A 21 -6.24 2.48 -0.81
C LYS A 21 -7.49 1.86 -0.20
N GLU A 22 -8.65 2.12 -0.79
CA GLU A 22 -9.95 1.60 -0.36
C GLU A 22 -10.05 0.09 -0.54
N GLU A 23 -9.50 -0.49 -1.63
CA GLU A 23 -9.45 -1.95 -1.80
C GLU A 23 -8.62 -2.62 -0.71
N ILE A 24 -7.50 -2.02 -0.32
CA ILE A 24 -6.66 -2.53 0.77
C ILE A 24 -7.40 -2.41 2.10
N ILE A 25 -7.99 -1.24 2.40
CA ILE A 25 -8.79 -1.03 3.62
C ILE A 25 -9.91 -2.07 3.69
N ASN A 26 -10.75 -2.18 2.67
CA ASN A 26 -11.88 -3.10 2.63
C ASN A 26 -11.49 -4.57 2.77
N ARG A 27 -10.25 -4.93 2.40
CA ARG A 27 -9.73 -6.29 2.51
C ARG A 27 -9.30 -6.64 3.92
N PHE A 28 -8.73 -5.68 4.65
CA PHE A 28 -8.07 -5.93 5.93
C PHE A 28 -8.82 -5.36 7.13
N SER A 29 -9.75 -4.43 6.93
CA SER A 29 -10.56 -3.88 8.01
C SER A 29 -11.75 -4.80 8.33
N THR A 30 -11.95 -5.05 9.62
CA THR A 30 -13.18 -5.69 10.13
C THR A 30 -13.98 -4.74 11.02
N SER A 31 -13.41 -3.55 11.29
CA SER A 31 -13.96 -2.52 12.14
C SER A 31 -13.46 -1.14 11.68
N GLN A 32 -14.14 -0.09 12.14
CA GLN A 32 -13.70 1.29 11.90
C GLN A 32 -12.33 1.59 12.52
N ALA A 33 -11.97 0.93 13.63
CA ALA A 33 -10.66 1.08 14.24
C ALA A 33 -9.55 0.50 13.33
N ASP A 34 -9.82 -0.63 12.67
CA ASP A 34 -8.89 -1.22 11.71
C ASP A 34 -8.71 -0.30 10.49
N GLU A 35 -9.79 0.28 9.99
CA GLU A 35 -9.75 1.23 8.86
C GLU A 35 -8.81 2.40 9.14
N ILE A 36 -8.96 3.06 10.30
CA ILE A 36 -8.10 4.18 10.70
C ILE A 36 -6.63 3.72 10.84
N LEU A 37 -6.41 2.54 11.41
CA LEU A 37 -5.07 1.99 11.57
C LEU A 37 -4.42 1.69 10.21
N ILE A 38 -5.15 1.05 9.29
CA ILE A 38 -4.69 0.72 7.94
C ILE A 38 -4.41 1.99 7.14
N GLU A 39 -5.29 2.99 7.21
CA GLU A 39 -5.10 4.28 6.56
C GLU A 39 -3.82 4.97 7.02
N LYS A 40 -3.57 4.97 8.34
CA LYS A 40 -2.33 5.51 8.90
C LYS A 40 -1.11 4.72 8.41
N MET A 41 -1.18 3.39 8.42
CA MET A 41 -0.08 2.55 7.93
C MET A 41 0.22 2.79 6.46
N LEU A 42 -0.80 2.87 5.59
CA LEU A 42 -0.63 3.13 4.16
C LEU A 42 -0.01 4.51 3.90
N SER A 43 -0.40 5.53 4.68
CA SER A 43 0.20 6.87 4.61
C SER A 43 1.68 6.86 5.00
N GLU A 44 2.05 6.14 6.07
CA GLU A 44 3.44 6.00 6.48
C GLU A 44 4.28 5.24 5.43
N ILE A 45 3.69 4.19 4.84
CA ILE A 45 4.31 3.41 3.75
C ILE A 45 4.56 4.29 2.52
N GLU A 46 3.59 5.10 2.12
CA GLU A 46 3.73 6.03 0.98
C GLU A 46 4.93 6.97 1.17
N VAL A 47 5.07 7.55 2.37
CA VAL A 47 6.19 8.45 2.69
C VAL A 47 7.53 7.70 2.70
N GLU A 48 7.59 6.56 3.38
CA GLU A 48 8.82 5.74 3.50
C GLU A 48 9.32 5.31 2.10
N PHE A 49 8.43 4.87 1.21
CA PHE A 49 8.82 4.29 -0.06
C PHE A 49 9.11 5.33 -1.14
N THR A 50 8.46 6.50 -1.08
CA THR A 50 8.81 7.66 -1.90
C THR A 50 10.25 8.09 -1.65
N TYR A 51 10.68 8.09 -0.38
CA TYR A 51 12.04 8.50 -0.02
C TYR A 51 13.10 7.43 -0.37
N LEU A 52 12.77 6.15 -0.18
CA LEU A 52 13.73 5.05 -0.27
C LEU A 52 13.92 4.48 -1.70
N ARG A 53 13.28 5.05 -2.73
CA ARG A 53 13.26 4.51 -4.12
C ARG A 53 13.01 3.01 -4.18
N LYS A 54 12.12 2.52 -3.33
CA LYS A 54 11.80 1.09 -3.17
C LYS A 54 10.86 0.63 -4.30
N PRO A 55 10.59 -0.68 -4.46
CA PRO A 55 9.82 -1.19 -5.59
C PRO A 55 8.32 -0.86 -5.49
N LEU A 56 7.85 -0.35 -4.35
CA LEU A 56 6.47 0.06 -4.16
C LEU A 56 6.29 1.49 -4.68
N ASN A 57 5.47 1.63 -5.72
CA ASN A 57 5.02 2.93 -6.19
C ASN A 57 3.62 3.23 -5.65
N ALA A 58 3.46 4.44 -5.12
CA ALA A 58 2.17 5.04 -4.82
C ALA A 58 1.84 6.04 -5.93
N THR A 59 0.63 5.98 -6.49
CA THR A 59 0.17 6.94 -7.51
C THR A 59 -1.23 7.45 -7.21
N CYS A 60 -1.49 8.73 -7.47
CA CYS A 60 -2.82 9.31 -7.33
C CYS A 60 -3.51 9.36 -8.70
N LYS A 61 -4.69 8.75 -8.83
CA LYS A 61 -5.52 8.77 -10.04
C LYS A 61 -6.95 9.12 -9.67
N GLY A 62 -7.47 10.22 -10.19
CA GLY A 62 -8.85 10.65 -9.94
C GLY A 62 -9.16 10.95 -8.47
N GLY A 63 -8.16 11.31 -7.66
CA GLY A 63 -8.31 11.55 -6.21
C GLY A 63 -8.14 10.32 -5.33
N THR A 64 -7.93 9.13 -5.92
CA THR A 64 -7.66 7.89 -5.19
C THR A 64 -6.19 7.53 -5.26
N VAL A 65 -5.61 7.11 -4.13
CA VAL A 65 -4.23 6.61 -4.04
C VAL A 65 -4.21 5.12 -4.35
N TYR A 66 -3.26 4.72 -5.19
CA TYR A 66 -3.05 3.35 -5.61
C TYR A 66 -1.63 2.89 -5.27
N PHE A 67 -1.52 1.66 -4.80
CA PHE A 67 -0.28 1.00 -4.42
C PHE A 67 0.04 -0.14 -5.38
N LYS A 68 1.26 -0.16 -5.93
CA LYS A 68 1.73 -1.19 -6.85
C LYS A 68 3.18 -1.58 -6.55
N TRP A 69 3.41 -2.86 -6.30
CA TRP A 69 4.76 -3.41 -6.17
C TRP A 69 5.32 -3.75 -7.56
N ASN A 70 6.33 -3.01 -8.01
CA ASN A 70 7.01 -3.16 -9.31
C ASN A 70 8.33 -3.91 -9.17
N SER A 71 8.90 -4.36 -10.30
CA SER A 71 10.33 -4.66 -10.36
C SER A 71 11.07 -3.36 -10.09
N PHE A 72 12.15 -3.44 -9.32
CA PHE A 72 13.25 -2.51 -9.54
C PHE A 72 13.73 -2.76 -10.98
N GLU A 73 13.25 -1.99 -11.94
CA GLU A 73 14.06 -1.73 -13.12
C GLU A 73 14.93 -0.51 -12.77
N GLU A 74 16.22 -0.79 -12.57
CA GLU A 74 17.27 0.22 -12.54
C GLU A 74 17.19 1.00 -13.87
N THR A 75 16.68 2.23 -13.82
CA THR A 75 17.01 3.26 -14.80
C THR A 75 18.23 4.03 -14.36
#